data_AF-A0A7S2UCN2-F1
#
_entry.id   AF-A0A7S2UCN2-F1
#
_cell.length_a   1.000
_cell.length_b   1.000
_cell.length_c   1.000
_cell.angle_alpha   90.00
_cell.angle_beta   90.00
_cell.angle_gamma   90.00
#
_symmetry.space_group_name_H-M   'P 1'
#
loop_
_entity.id
_entity.type
_entity.pdbx_description
1 polymer ?
#
loop_
_entity_poly.entity_id
_entity_poly.type
_entity_poly.pdbx_seq_one_letter_code
_entity_poly.pdbx_strand_id
1 'polypeptide(L)'
;MFFNFAAVQFVSELDNIAFQLAYRGYIVIGNLEETTRKLIDQVQFRQRKMVSIPGTQRRIPVKWVRISMITVHAVILYTAWSVVRYKQADGQYLHSVCQSFDVNFGDKVSNLCTKDSCFFSNVTDPNNVPEIPYGPFSGIYEVYRDKRGVFEWEGRRPVYYKRNIEMVNGSHPGKFSYCKSEKAWVFTIDGVRKAFKDECNWLLRSPKTEAYSLGDVPTTGWSIWTDDALAPADPHFQLSCGECESDVDCSYVNGNCTEKTCVCEPSWTGRNCQTSVNCSTLNSELSFSNGGVTKTSPNASKAFFHLEGIAYKERPVFYRYTRNAPIEILFYSHDRFNIIERKGLGINTTLGVQDKDLEKLREYFDTIHSVVVDSKKVEFYVNSYLDFNNTLTF
;
A
#
# COMPACT_ATOMS: atom_id res chain seq x y z
N MET A 1 6.99 15.68 12.28
CA MET A 1 7.59 16.98 12.72
C MET A 1 9.01 16.84 13.28
N PHE A 2 9.34 15.79 14.04
CA PHE A 2 10.67 15.61 14.67
C PHE A 2 11.84 15.28 13.71
N PHE A 3 11.60 14.70 12.54
CA PHE A 3 12.67 14.40 11.58
C PHE A 3 13.43 15.63 11.09
N ASN A 4 12.73 16.77 10.94
CA ASN A 4 13.37 18.04 10.56
C ASN A 4 14.27 18.57 11.68
N PHE A 5 13.93 18.33 12.95
CA PHE A 5 14.79 18.70 14.08
C PHE A 5 16.05 17.84 14.15
N ALA A 6 15.93 16.53 13.91
CA ALA A 6 17.09 15.65 13.87
C ALA A 6 18.05 16.01 12.73
N ALA A 7 17.51 16.37 11.55
CA ALA A 7 18.33 16.82 10.42
C ALA A 7 19.03 18.16 10.72
N VAL A 8 18.32 19.14 11.30
CA VAL A 8 18.90 20.43 11.68
C VAL A 8 19.95 20.27 12.79
N GLN A 9 19.69 19.44 13.79
CA GLN A 9 20.65 19.14 14.83
C GLN A 9 21.88 18.42 14.27
N PHE A 10 21.69 17.46 13.35
CA PHE A 10 22.80 16.79 12.67
C PHE A 10 23.67 17.78 11.87
N VAL A 11 23.06 18.70 11.12
CA VAL A 11 23.79 19.73 10.39
C VAL A 11 24.53 20.68 11.34
N SER A 12 23.89 21.07 12.45
CA SER A 12 24.52 21.90 13.49
C SER A 12 25.72 21.21 14.15
N GLU A 13 25.64 19.90 14.42
CA GLU A 13 26.76 19.14 14.97
C GLU A 13 27.88 18.98 13.93
N LEU A 14 27.55 18.79 12.65
CA LEU A 14 28.52 18.78 11.56
C LEU A 14 29.27 20.10 11.43
N ASP A 15 28.56 21.23 11.53
CA ASP A 15 29.16 22.56 11.52
C ASP A 15 30.07 22.79 12.74
N ASN A 16 29.64 22.36 13.93
CA ASN A 16 30.48 22.43 15.13
C ASN A 16 31.76 21.60 14.98
N ILE A 17 31.67 20.39 14.42
CA ILE A 17 32.82 19.53 14.13
C ILE A 17 33.73 20.20 13.10
N ALA A 18 33.17 20.74 12.00
CA ALA A 18 33.93 21.43 10.97
C ALA A 18 34.66 22.65 11.54
N PHE A 19 34.00 23.44 12.39
CA PHE A 19 34.58 24.61 13.05
C PHE A 19 35.70 24.21 14.02
N GLN A 20 35.51 23.17 14.83
CA GLN A 20 36.57 22.68 15.72
C GLN A 20 37.78 22.13 14.96
N LEU A 21 37.55 21.44 13.84
CA LEU A 21 38.61 20.96 12.95
C LEU A 21 39.37 22.12 12.30
N ALA A 22 38.66 23.15 11.85
CA ALA A 22 39.26 24.37 11.31
C ALA A 22 40.06 25.13 12.38
N TYR A 23 39.51 25.32 13.58
CA TYR A 23 40.15 26.00 14.71
C TYR A 23 41.46 25.30 15.14
N ARG A 24 41.50 23.97 15.10
CA ARG A 24 42.71 23.18 15.39
C ARG A 24 43.70 23.09 14.22
N GLY A 25 43.41 23.75 13.09
CA GLY A 25 44.29 23.82 11.92
C GLY A 25 44.34 22.53 11.09
N TYR A 26 43.29 21.70 11.14
CA TYR A 26 43.18 20.51 10.28
C TYR A 26 42.71 20.85 8.87
N ILE A 27 41.91 21.92 8.72
CA ILE A 27 41.47 22.44 7.43
C ILE A 27 42.31 23.69 7.14
N VAL A 28 43.31 23.55 6.26
CA VAL A 28 44.12 24.67 5.78
C VAL A 28 43.29 25.46 4.76
N ILE A 29 42.34 26.25 5.24
CA ILE A 29 41.74 27.30 4.44
C ILE A 29 42.77 28.42 4.40
N GLY A 30 43.56 28.50 3.33
CA GLY A 30 44.77 29.33 3.25
C GLY A 30 44.58 30.81 3.65
N ASN A 31 43.36 31.34 3.51
CA ASN A 31 43.04 32.72 3.92
C ASN A 31 42.51 32.85 5.35
N LEU A 32 41.97 31.80 5.96
CA LEU A 32 41.37 31.89 7.29
C LEU A 32 42.44 32.20 8.34
N GLU A 33 43.62 31.59 8.20
CA GLU A 33 44.77 31.87 9.07
C GLU A 33 45.19 33.34 8.99
N GLU A 34 45.21 33.95 7.80
CA GLU A 34 45.55 35.36 7.64
C GLU A 34 44.49 36.29 8.24
N THR A 35 43.19 36.01 8.04
CA THR A 35 42.10 36.78 8.68
C THR A 35 42.06 36.63 10.19
N THR A 36 42.34 35.43 10.71
CA THR A 36 42.31 35.15 12.15
C THR A 36 43.55 35.74 12.82
N ARG A 37 44.70 35.72 12.14
CA ARG A 37 45.94 36.36 12.62
C ARG A 37 45.80 37.89 12.65
N LYS A 38 45.14 38.51 11.66
CA LYS A 38 44.78 39.95 11.70
C LYS A 38 43.85 40.30 12.86
N LEU A 39 42.91 39.42 13.21
CA LEU A 39 42.00 39.59 14.35
C LEU A 39 42.69 39.36 15.70
N ILE A 40 43.59 38.38 15.80
CA ILE A 40 44.33 38.06 17.03
C ILE A 40 45.43 39.11 17.31
N ASP A 41 46.10 39.63 16.27
CA ASP A 41 47.07 40.72 16.41
C ASP A 41 46.43 42.02 16.92
N GLN A 42 45.12 42.21 16.71
CA GLN A 42 44.36 43.31 17.32
C GLN A 42 43.95 43.04 18.77
N VAL A 43 44.00 41.79 19.25
CA VAL A 43 43.42 41.40 20.55
C VAL A 43 44.46 40.99 21.60
N GLN A 44 45.67 40.54 21.25
CA GLN A 44 46.66 40.17 22.27
C GLN A 44 47.54 41.33 22.78
N PHE A 45 47.02 41.95 23.83
CA PHE A 45 47.76 42.47 24.97
C PHE A 45 48.83 41.47 25.48
N ARG A 46 50.10 41.92 25.49
CA ARG A 46 51.01 41.87 26.65
C ARG A 46 51.07 40.55 27.44
N GLN A 47 51.35 39.40 26.82
CA GLN A 47 51.72 38.19 27.55
C GLN A 47 53.24 37.96 27.60
N ARG A 48 53.68 37.66 28.83
CA ARG A 48 55.07 37.60 29.31
C ARG A 48 55.90 36.51 28.63
N LYS A 49 57.17 36.83 28.37
CA LYS A 49 58.24 35.88 28.01
C LYS A 49 58.28 34.71 29.00
N MET A 50 57.89 33.53 28.57
CA MET A 50 58.21 32.28 29.28
C MET A 50 59.52 31.69 28.73
N VAL A 51 60.32 31.22 29.68
CA VAL A 51 61.68 30.68 29.58
C VAL A 51 61.70 29.42 28.72
N SER A 52 62.58 29.39 27.73
CA SER A 52 62.84 28.23 26.88
C SER A 52 63.72 27.21 27.62
N ILE A 53 63.18 26.02 27.89
CA ILE A 53 63.95 24.86 28.39
C ILE A 53 64.46 24.06 27.17
N PRO A 54 65.77 23.81 27.03
CA PRO A 54 66.33 23.05 25.91
C PRO A 54 66.19 21.55 26.17
N GLY A 55 65.17 20.92 25.58
CA GLY A 55 64.99 19.47 25.56
C GLY A 55 64.92 18.95 24.14
N THR A 56 65.81 18.00 23.81
CA THR A 56 65.95 17.34 22.50
C THR A 56 64.73 16.47 22.20
N GLN A 57 63.64 17.10 21.79
CA GLN A 57 62.39 16.43 21.45
C GLN A 57 62.52 15.80 20.04
N ARG A 58 62.53 14.46 19.97
CA ARG A 58 62.38 13.72 18.70
C ARG A 58 61.09 14.19 18.02
N ARG A 59 61.23 14.98 16.96
CA ARG A 59 60.13 15.46 16.13
C ARG A 59 59.57 14.28 15.35
N ILE A 60 58.61 13.57 15.94
CA ILE A 60 57.70 12.76 15.15
C ILE A 60 57.07 13.72 14.12
N PRO A 61 57.10 13.39 12.82
CA PRO A 61 56.56 14.28 11.80
C PRO A 61 55.05 14.39 11.98
N VAL A 62 54.62 15.48 12.61
CA VAL A 62 53.23 15.81 12.95
C VAL A 62 52.29 15.66 11.76
N LYS A 63 52.79 15.83 10.53
CA LYS A 63 52.06 15.61 9.28
C LYS A 63 51.51 14.19 9.14
N TRP A 64 52.32 13.16 9.44
CA TRP A 64 51.90 11.76 9.29
C TRP A 64 50.83 11.36 10.32
N VAL A 65 50.93 11.88 11.54
CA VAL A 65 49.92 11.67 12.58
C VAL A 65 48.58 12.30 12.17
N ARG A 66 48.59 13.51 11.59
CA ARG A 66 47.37 14.17 11.12
C ARG A 66 46.71 13.42 9.95
N ILE A 67 47.49 13.00 8.96
CA ILE A 67 46.96 12.24 7.82
C ILE A 67 46.34 10.93 8.32
N SER A 68 47.04 10.21 9.21
CA SER A 68 46.51 8.98 9.82
C SER A 68 45.18 9.21 10.52
N MET A 69 45.06 10.26 11.35
CA MET A 69 43.79 10.58 12.01
C MET A 69 42.66 10.85 11.02
N ILE A 70 42.91 11.64 9.97
CA ILE A 70 41.88 11.94 8.95
C ILE A 70 41.45 10.67 8.23
N THR A 71 42.39 9.83 7.82
CA THR A 71 42.10 8.55 7.15
C THR A 71 41.27 7.64 8.06
N VAL A 72 41.59 7.55 9.35
CA VAL A 72 40.81 6.74 10.31
C VAL A 72 39.37 7.25 10.42
N HIS A 73 39.16 8.56 10.53
CA HIS A 73 37.80 9.13 10.59
C HIS A 73 37.03 8.92 9.29
N ALA A 74 37.67 9.09 8.14
CA ALA A 74 37.05 8.85 6.84
C ALA A 74 36.63 7.38 6.68
N VAL A 75 37.47 6.44 7.12
CA VAL A 75 37.15 5.01 7.13
C VAL A 75 35.95 4.73 8.05
N ILE A 76 35.91 5.29 9.26
CA ILE A 76 34.78 5.11 10.19
C ILE A 76 33.47 5.67 9.61
N LEU A 77 33.50 6.86 9.03
CA LEU A 77 32.31 7.46 8.43
C LEU A 77 31.83 6.67 7.20
N TYR A 78 32.76 6.22 6.35
CA TYR A 78 32.43 5.43 5.17
C TYR A 78 31.89 4.05 5.53
N THR A 79 32.43 3.39 6.55
CA THR A 79 31.90 2.10 7.02
C THR A 79 30.52 2.26 7.63
N ALA A 80 30.31 3.27 8.49
CA ALA A 80 28.99 3.56 9.05
C ALA A 80 27.95 3.85 7.95
N TRP A 81 28.30 4.69 6.96
CA TRP A 81 27.43 4.97 5.83
C TRP A 81 27.13 3.72 5.00
N SER A 82 28.13 2.88 4.74
CA SER A 82 27.97 1.62 4.00
C SER A 82 27.03 0.66 4.74
N VAL A 83 27.12 0.57 6.07
CA VAL A 83 26.20 -0.24 6.89
C VAL A 83 24.77 0.30 6.80
N VAL A 84 24.57 1.62 6.92
CA VAL A 84 23.24 2.23 6.77
C VAL A 84 22.68 1.97 5.37
N ARG A 85 23.49 2.14 4.32
CA ARG A 85 23.09 1.84 2.94
C ARG A 85 22.72 0.39 2.74
N TYR A 86 23.51 -0.53 3.29
CA TYR A 86 23.21 -1.96 3.26
C TYR A 86 21.87 -2.25 3.96
N LYS A 87 21.65 -1.72 5.17
CA LYS A 87 20.39 -1.88 5.91
C LYS A 87 19.19 -1.25 5.22
N GLN A 88 19.37 -0.14 4.48
CA GLN A 88 18.34 0.46 3.64
C GLN A 88 17.98 -0.44 2.45
N ALA A 89 18.98 -1.00 1.77
CA ALA A 89 18.78 -1.93 0.65
C ALA A 89 18.13 -3.24 1.10
N ASP A 90 18.48 -3.71 2.29
CA ASP A 90 17.87 -4.87 2.96
C ASP A 90 16.46 -4.57 3.49
N GLY A 91 16.02 -3.31 3.44
CA GLY A 91 14.69 -2.90 3.90
C GLY A 91 14.50 -2.95 5.42
N GLN A 92 15.57 -3.00 6.22
CA GLN A 92 15.43 -3.01 7.69
C GLN A 92 14.73 -1.75 8.22
N TYR A 93 14.88 -0.63 7.52
CA TYR A 93 14.20 0.62 7.87
C TYR A 93 12.72 0.65 7.46
N LEU A 94 12.23 -0.34 6.70
CA LEU A 94 10.79 -0.51 6.44
C LEU A 94 10.05 -1.12 7.64
N HIS A 95 10.73 -1.62 8.68
CA HIS A 95 10.04 -2.17 9.86
C HIS A 95 9.27 -1.12 10.66
N SER A 96 9.78 0.12 10.69
CA SER A 96 9.11 1.25 11.34
C SER A 96 8.01 1.87 10.49
N VAL A 97 7.78 1.37 9.29
CA VAL A 97 6.80 1.87 8.35
C VAL A 97 5.78 0.77 8.10
N CYS A 98 4.56 1.15 7.81
CA CYS A 98 3.52 0.21 7.45
C CYS A 98 3.89 -0.57 6.17
N GLN A 99 3.92 -1.89 6.25
CA GLN A 99 4.26 -2.80 5.15
C GLN A 99 3.01 -3.35 4.45
N SER A 100 1.85 -3.24 5.10
CA SER A 100 0.56 -3.66 4.59
C SER A 100 -0.41 -2.48 4.57
N PHE A 101 -1.12 -2.26 3.47
CA PHE A 101 -2.09 -1.17 3.32
C PHE A 101 -3.44 -1.71 2.94
N ASP A 102 -4.49 -1.31 3.65
CA ASP A 102 -5.85 -1.52 3.19
C ASP A 102 -6.24 -0.39 2.26
N VAL A 103 -6.57 -0.77 1.04
CA VAL A 103 -6.92 0.13 -0.05
C VAL A 103 -8.39 -0.08 -0.37
N ASN A 104 -9.16 0.99 -0.30
CA ASN A 104 -10.55 0.99 -0.71
C ASN A 104 -10.73 1.99 -1.85
N PHE A 105 -11.22 1.53 -3.00
CA PHE A 105 -11.46 2.40 -4.15
C PHE A 105 -12.82 3.11 -4.10
N GLY A 106 -13.79 2.69 -3.28
CA GLY A 106 -15.13 3.29 -3.28
C GLY A 106 -16.09 2.68 -4.31
N ASP A 107 -17.41 2.91 -4.15
CA ASP A 107 -18.48 2.29 -4.98
C ASP A 107 -18.77 3.04 -6.27
N LYS A 108 -18.50 4.34 -6.26
CA LYS A 108 -18.87 5.25 -7.35
C LYS A 108 -17.80 5.39 -8.41
N VAL A 109 -16.75 4.58 -8.34
CA VAL A 109 -15.66 4.74 -9.30
C VAL A 109 -16.12 4.24 -10.64
N SER A 110 -16.08 5.15 -11.60
CA SER A 110 -16.31 4.93 -13.02
C SER A 110 -15.47 3.76 -13.54
N ASN A 111 -15.94 3.19 -14.64
CA ASN A 111 -15.25 2.12 -15.34
C ASN A 111 -13.81 2.54 -15.64
N LEU A 112 -12.88 1.66 -15.28
CA LEU A 112 -11.44 1.84 -15.39
C LEU A 112 -10.98 2.03 -16.83
N CYS A 113 -11.75 1.45 -17.75
CA CYS A 113 -11.50 1.48 -19.18
C CYS A 113 -12.82 1.52 -19.94
N THR A 114 -12.93 2.50 -20.83
CA THR A 114 -13.84 2.49 -21.98
C THR A 114 -13.13 1.94 -23.20
N LYS A 115 -13.93 1.57 -24.21
CA LYS A 115 -13.50 0.96 -25.47
C LYS A 115 -12.32 1.69 -26.16
N ASP A 116 -12.23 3.02 -26.01
CA ASP A 116 -11.24 3.85 -26.71
C ASP A 116 -10.04 4.25 -25.84
N SER A 117 -10.10 4.03 -24.52
CA SER A 117 -9.14 4.59 -23.55
C SER A 117 -8.09 3.60 -23.04
N CYS A 118 -8.30 2.30 -23.21
CA CYS A 118 -7.38 1.26 -22.75
C CYS A 118 -7.15 0.12 -23.74
N PHE A 119 -5.96 -0.48 -23.64
CA PHE A 119 -5.60 -1.70 -24.35
C PHE A 119 -5.27 -2.81 -23.35
N PHE A 120 -5.91 -3.97 -23.54
CA PHE A 120 -5.55 -5.20 -22.87
C PHE A 120 -4.61 -6.00 -23.77
N SER A 121 -3.47 -6.43 -23.25
CA SER A 121 -2.49 -7.18 -24.05
C SER A 121 -3.02 -8.49 -24.64
N ASN A 122 -4.10 -9.05 -24.06
CA ASN A 122 -4.65 -10.35 -24.43
C ASN A 122 -5.99 -10.28 -25.19
N VAL A 123 -6.55 -9.07 -25.39
CA VAL A 123 -7.85 -8.93 -26.07
C VAL A 123 -7.63 -8.76 -27.57
N THR A 124 -8.12 -9.74 -28.35
CA THR A 124 -8.01 -9.77 -29.82
C THR A 124 -9.09 -8.97 -30.52
N ASP A 125 -10.23 -8.69 -29.85
CA ASP A 125 -11.32 -7.89 -30.40
C ASP A 125 -11.45 -6.55 -29.64
N PRO A 126 -11.00 -5.43 -30.22
CA PRO A 126 -11.12 -4.10 -29.61
C PRO A 126 -12.58 -3.66 -29.44
N ASN A 127 -13.56 -4.36 -30.03
CA ASN A 127 -14.96 -4.03 -29.87
C ASN A 127 -15.60 -4.57 -28.58
N ASN A 128 -14.95 -5.50 -27.89
CA ASN A 128 -15.51 -6.17 -26.72
C ASN A 128 -14.57 -6.04 -25.51
N VAL A 129 -14.25 -4.80 -25.15
CA VAL A 129 -13.48 -4.50 -23.94
C VAL A 129 -14.45 -4.53 -22.74
N PRO A 130 -14.27 -5.45 -21.78
CA PRO A 130 -15.13 -5.47 -20.60
C PRO A 130 -14.90 -4.21 -19.77
N GLU A 131 -16.00 -3.63 -19.28
CA GLU A 131 -15.95 -2.58 -18.28
C GLU A 131 -15.39 -3.18 -16.99
N ILE A 132 -14.24 -2.67 -16.55
CA ILE A 132 -13.60 -3.13 -15.31
C ILE A 132 -13.86 -2.09 -14.22
N PRO A 133 -14.66 -2.39 -13.19
CA PRO A 133 -14.80 -1.50 -12.04
C PRO A 133 -13.53 -1.51 -11.18
N TYR A 134 -13.27 -0.44 -10.42
CA TYR A 134 -12.14 -0.40 -9.48
C TYR A 134 -12.39 -1.18 -8.18
N GLY A 135 -13.65 -1.37 -7.79
CA GLY A 135 -14.03 -2.04 -6.53
C GLY A 135 -13.39 -3.41 -6.30
N PRO A 136 -13.28 -4.31 -7.30
CA PRO A 136 -12.56 -5.58 -7.18
C PRO A 136 -11.09 -5.45 -6.79
N PHE A 137 -10.44 -4.30 -7.01
CA PHE A 137 -9.06 -4.04 -6.60
C PHE A 137 -8.93 -3.51 -5.18
N SER A 138 -10.04 -3.25 -4.49
CA SER A 138 -10.01 -3.00 -3.05
C SER A 138 -9.49 -4.22 -2.29
N GLY A 139 -8.76 -3.96 -1.22
CA GLY A 139 -8.26 -4.94 -0.27
C GLY A 139 -6.87 -4.61 0.26
N ILE A 140 -6.24 -5.61 0.85
CA ILE A 140 -4.93 -5.48 1.47
C ILE A 140 -3.82 -5.57 0.43
N TYR A 141 -2.89 -4.62 0.45
CA TYR A 141 -1.68 -4.56 -0.38
C TYR A 141 -0.45 -4.66 0.50
N GLU A 142 0.42 -5.60 0.22
CA GLU A 142 1.63 -5.85 0.99
C GLU A 142 2.89 -5.58 0.19
N VAL A 143 3.93 -5.17 0.89
CA VAL A 143 5.26 -5.08 0.30
C VAL A 143 5.67 -6.44 -0.25
N TYR A 144 6.07 -6.45 -1.52
CA TYR A 144 6.47 -7.70 -2.17
C TYR A 144 7.83 -8.18 -1.66
N ARG A 145 7.91 -9.49 -1.44
CA ARG A 145 9.17 -10.21 -1.26
C ARG A 145 9.19 -11.37 -2.24
N ASP A 146 10.30 -11.53 -2.94
CA ASP A 146 10.49 -12.69 -3.80
C ASP A 146 10.59 -13.98 -2.97
N LYS A 147 10.69 -15.13 -3.64
CA LYS A 147 10.83 -16.44 -2.98
C LYS A 147 12.09 -16.56 -2.09
N ARG A 148 13.04 -15.63 -2.19
CA ARG A 148 14.27 -15.56 -1.38
C ARG A 148 14.12 -14.59 -0.20
N GLY A 149 12.95 -13.95 -0.05
CA GLY A 149 12.69 -12.94 0.96
C GLY A 149 13.23 -11.55 0.61
N VAL A 150 13.72 -11.35 -0.61
CA VAL A 150 14.30 -10.08 -1.07
C VAL A 150 13.18 -9.17 -1.56
N PHE A 151 13.20 -7.92 -1.11
CA PHE A 151 12.24 -6.91 -1.54
C PHE A 151 12.37 -6.61 -3.03
N GLU A 152 11.22 -6.47 -3.70
CA GLU A 152 11.19 -5.87 -5.04
C GLU A 152 11.17 -4.35 -4.93
N TRP A 153 12.03 -3.72 -5.72
CA TRP A 153 12.24 -2.28 -5.72
C TRP A 153 11.97 -1.70 -7.11
N GLU A 154 11.10 -0.70 -7.17
CA GLU A 154 10.86 0.07 -8.38
C GLU A 154 11.14 1.55 -8.08
N GLY A 155 12.02 2.17 -8.87
CA GLY A 155 12.42 3.56 -8.60
C GLY A 155 13.09 3.78 -7.24
N ARG A 156 13.77 2.75 -6.70
CA ARG A 156 14.39 2.73 -5.34
C ARG A 156 13.38 2.85 -4.20
N ARG A 157 12.13 2.43 -4.42
CA ARG A 157 11.07 2.39 -3.42
C ARG A 157 10.41 1.00 -3.43
N PRO A 158 9.83 0.57 -2.30
CA PRO A 158 9.19 -0.73 -2.22
C PRO A 158 7.97 -0.79 -3.16
N VAL A 159 7.74 -1.97 -3.71
CA VAL A 159 6.54 -2.29 -4.50
C VAL A 159 5.53 -3.01 -3.61
N TYR A 160 4.24 -2.67 -3.75
CA TYR A 160 3.16 -3.31 -3.02
C TYR A 160 2.22 -4.04 -3.98
N TYR A 161 1.92 -5.30 -3.71
CA TYR A 161 0.91 -6.08 -4.45
C TYR A 161 -0.24 -6.48 -3.55
N LYS A 162 -1.39 -6.72 -4.17
CA LYS A 162 -2.57 -7.21 -3.47
C LYS A 162 -2.32 -8.59 -2.84
N ARG A 163 -2.58 -8.73 -1.53
CA ARG A 163 -2.42 -9.94 -0.71
C ARG A 163 -3.30 -11.10 -1.21
N ASN A 164 -2.84 -12.34 -1.02
CA ASN A 164 -3.61 -13.59 -1.23
C ASN A 164 -4.14 -13.81 -2.66
N ILE A 165 -3.47 -13.23 -3.65
CA ILE A 165 -3.72 -13.54 -5.05
C ILE A 165 -2.49 -14.23 -5.58
N GLU A 166 -2.59 -15.56 -5.68
CA GLU A 166 -1.64 -16.35 -6.45
C GLU A 166 -1.51 -15.71 -7.82
N MET A 167 -0.27 -15.59 -8.31
CA MET A 167 -0.01 -15.04 -9.63
C MET A 167 -0.77 -15.86 -10.68
N VAL A 168 -1.88 -15.33 -11.19
CA VAL A 168 -2.61 -15.94 -12.29
C VAL A 168 -1.78 -15.69 -13.54
N ASN A 169 -1.27 -16.75 -14.16
CA ASN A 169 -0.37 -16.67 -15.31
C ASN A 169 0.91 -15.82 -15.07
N GLY A 170 1.40 -15.76 -13.82
CA GLY A 170 2.59 -14.96 -13.48
C GLY A 170 2.32 -13.47 -13.29
N SER A 171 1.04 -13.04 -13.33
CA SER A 171 0.64 -11.64 -13.29
C SER A 171 -0.03 -11.28 -11.97
N HIS A 172 0.25 -10.09 -11.44
CA HIS A 172 -0.45 -9.58 -10.26
C HIS A 172 -1.63 -8.69 -10.66
N PRO A 173 -2.79 -8.83 -10.01
CA PRO A 173 -4.00 -8.09 -10.38
C PRO A 173 -3.96 -6.62 -9.97
N GLY A 174 -3.01 -6.19 -9.16
CA GLY A 174 -2.89 -4.79 -8.75
C GLY A 174 -1.54 -4.54 -8.08
N LYS A 175 -0.88 -3.47 -8.48
CA LYS A 175 0.45 -3.07 -8.03
C LYS A 175 0.49 -1.58 -7.71
N PHE A 176 0.91 -1.22 -6.50
CA PHE A 176 1.36 0.12 -6.17
C PHE A 176 2.88 0.21 -6.28
N SER A 177 3.36 1.18 -7.05
CA SER A 177 4.80 1.43 -7.26
C SER A 177 5.05 2.92 -7.40
N TYR A 178 6.32 3.34 -7.30
CA TYR A 178 6.66 4.75 -7.51
C TYR A 178 7.10 5.02 -8.94
N CYS A 179 6.38 5.89 -9.63
CA CYS A 179 6.72 6.33 -10.98
C CYS A 179 7.66 7.55 -10.93
N LYS A 180 8.89 7.38 -11.44
CA LYS A 180 9.92 8.43 -11.40
C LYS A 180 9.60 9.64 -12.28
N SER A 181 9.00 9.45 -13.45
CA SER A 181 8.64 10.53 -14.38
C SER A 181 7.49 11.37 -13.86
N GLU A 182 6.48 10.73 -13.26
CA GLU A 182 5.36 11.43 -12.62
C GLU A 182 5.74 12.04 -11.26
N LYS A 183 6.81 11.52 -10.63
CA LYS A 183 7.19 11.80 -9.23
C LYS A 183 6.03 11.54 -8.27
N ALA A 184 5.34 10.42 -8.47
CA ALA A 184 4.13 10.06 -7.73
C ALA A 184 4.07 8.54 -7.53
N TRP A 185 3.32 8.13 -6.50
CA TRP A 185 2.90 6.75 -6.35
C TRP A 185 1.78 6.45 -7.32
N VAL A 186 1.84 5.30 -7.95
CA VAL A 186 0.91 4.89 -8.98
C VAL A 186 0.38 3.50 -8.71
N PHE A 187 -0.91 3.31 -8.99
CA PHE A 187 -1.55 2.01 -9.10
C PHE A 187 -1.55 1.57 -10.56
N THR A 188 -1.20 0.31 -10.79
CA THR A 188 -1.16 -0.32 -12.11
C THR A 188 -1.78 -1.71 -12.02
N ILE A 189 -2.36 -2.17 -13.12
CA ILE A 189 -2.83 -3.54 -13.29
C ILE A 189 -2.04 -4.11 -14.47
N ASP A 190 -1.42 -5.26 -14.26
CA ASP A 190 -0.68 -5.91 -15.33
C ASP A 190 -1.60 -6.22 -16.53
N GLY A 191 -1.09 -6.01 -17.73
CA GLY A 191 -1.84 -6.21 -18.96
C GLY A 191 -2.82 -5.09 -19.33
N VAL A 192 -3.09 -4.13 -18.42
CA VAL A 192 -3.90 -2.94 -18.71
C VAL A 192 -2.97 -1.78 -19.05
N ARG A 193 -3.14 -1.19 -20.23
CA ARG A 193 -2.40 0.00 -20.67
C ARG A 193 -3.34 1.10 -21.09
N LYS A 194 -2.96 2.35 -20.84
CA LYS A 194 -3.67 3.51 -21.38
C LYS A 194 -3.42 3.62 -22.89
N ALA A 195 -4.37 4.22 -23.60
CA ALA A 195 -4.22 4.45 -25.03
C ALA A 195 -3.03 5.37 -25.37
N PHE A 196 -2.74 6.31 -24.48
CA PHE A 196 -1.59 7.20 -24.59
C PHE A 196 -0.35 6.54 -23.99
N LYS A 197 0.76 6.62 -24.72
CA LYS A 197 2.06 6.10 -24.28
C LYS A 197 2.62 6.97 -23.17
N ASP A 198 2.25 6.67 -21.93
CA ASP A 198 2.97 7.13 -20.75
C ASP A 198 4.00 6.08 -20.31
N GLU A 199 5.03 6.54 -19.62
CA GLU A 199 6.14 5.67 -19.21
C GLU A 199 5.70 4.63 -18.15
N CYS A 200 4.66 4.96 -17.37
CA CYS A 200 4.27 4.19 -16.17
C CYS A 200 2.89 3.51 -16.26
N ASN A 201 2.08 3.74 -17.31
CA ASN A 201 0.75 3.14 -17.51
C ASN A 201 -0.15 3.16 -16.27
N TRP A 202 -0.11 4.24 -15.49
CA TRP A 202 -0.82 4.30 -14.21
C TRP A 202 -2.33 4.50 -14.39
N LEU A 203 -3.12 3.87 -13.52
CA LEU A 203 -4.58 3.91 -13.48
C LEU A 203 -5.12 4.76 -12.32
N LEU A 204 -4.36 4.83 -11.24
CA LEU A 204 -4.54 5.78 -10.14
C LEU A 204 -3.16 6.36 -9.83
N ARG A 205 -3.08 7.66 -9.53
CA ARG A 205 -1.83 8.31 -9.09
C ARG A 205 -2.04 9.20 -7.88
N SER A 206 -1.04 9.26 -7.02
CA SER A 206 -0.98 10.22 -5.92
C SER A 206 -0.66 11.63 -6.42
N PRO A 207 -0.80 12.65 -5.57
CA PRO A 207 -0.08 13.91 -5.76
C PRO A 207 1.42 13.68 -5.92
N LYS A 208 2.10 14.64 -6.55
CA LYS A 208 3.57 14.61 -6.63
C LYS A 208 4.16 14.60 -5.24
N THR A 209 5.02 13.63 -4.94
CA THR A 209 5.58 13.43 -3.60
C THR A 209 6.97 12.82 -3.69
N GLU A 210 7.81 13.11 -2.71
CA GLU A 210 9.10 12.43 -2.53
C GLU A 210 9.01 11.28 -1.51
N ALA A 211 7.83 11.08 -0.90
CA ALA A 211 7.54 10.04 0.08
C ALA A 211 8.18 8.70 -0.30
N TYR A 212 8.94 8.14 0.64
CA TYR A 212 9.66 6.88 0.43
C TYR A 212 8.74 5.67 0.51
N SER A 213 7.69 5.76 1.33
CA SER A 213 6.68 4.72 1.51
C SER A 213 5.30 5.20 1.06
N LEU A 214 4.41 4.25 0.80
CA LEU A 214 3.02 4.53 0.45
C LEU A 214 2.25 5.17 1.63
N GLY A 215 2.64 4.89 2.88
CA GLY A 215 1.98 5.43 4.08
C GLY A 215 2.31 6.89 4.38
N ASP A 216 3.42 7.40 3.86
CA ASP A 216 3.79 8.81 3.97
C ASP A 216 3.14 9.68 2.88
N VAL A 217 2.39 9.06 1.96
CA VAL A 217 1.71 9.77 0.87
C VAL A 217 0.46 10.45 1.44
N PRO A 218 0.18 11.72 1.07
CA PRO A 218 -1.08 12.36 1.44
C PRO A 218 -2.27 11.49 1.02
N THR A 219 -3.24 11.33 1.91
CA THR A 219 -4.47 10.56 1.63
C THR A 219 -5.43 11.28 0.68
N THR A 220 -5.15 12.55 0.35
CA THR A 220 -5.98 13.39 -0.53
C THR A 220 -5.22 13.83 -1.78
N GLY A 221 -5.96 14.27 -2.80
CA GLY A 221 -5.43 14.71 -4.08
C GLY A 221 -5.05 13.56 -5.01
N TRP A 222 -5.49 12.34 -4.69
CA TRP A 222 -5.36 11.21 -5.58
C TRP A 222 -6.19 11.44 -6.84
N SER A 223 -5.65 11.02 -7.97
CA SER A 223 -6.28 11.17 -9.27
C SER A 223 -6.43 9.81 -9.92
N ILE A 224 -7.62 9.55 -10.46
CA ILE A 224 -7.97 8.32 -11.14
C ILE A 224 -8.12 8.57 -12.64
N TRP A 225 -7.73 7.59 -13.43
CA TRP A 225 -7.88 7.63 -14.88
C TRP A 225 -9.26 7.10 -15.25
N THR A 226 -10.08 7.91 -15.94
CA THR A 226 -11.46 7.55 -16.31
C THR A 226 -11.76 8.11 -17.69
N ASP A 227 -12.17 7.28 -18.64
CA ASP A 227 -12.77 7.69 -19.94
C ASP A 227 -12.09 8.91 -20.59
N ASP A 228 -10.76 8.89 -20.67
CA ASP A 228 -9.88 9.93 -21.25
C ASP A 228 -9.65 11.21 -20.42
N ALA A 229 -10.21 11.29 -19.22
CA ALA A 229 -10.00 12.40 -18.29
C ALA A 229 -9.37 11.95 -16.97
N LEU A 230 -8.64 12.89 -16.36
CA LEU A 230 -8.17 12.77 -14.99
C LEU A 230 -9.30 13.20 -14.06
N ALA A 231 -9.86 12.27 -13.30
CA ALA A 231 -10.85 12.58 -12.26
C ALA A 231 -10.19 12.58 -10.87
N PRO A 232 -10.66 13.40 -9.92
CA PRO A 232 -10.26 13.26 -8.52
C PRO A 232 -10.80 11.92 -7.99
N ALA A 233 -9.94 11.16 -7.29
CA ALA A 233 -10.33 9.89 -6.67
C ALA A 233 -11.04 10.09 -5.31
N ASP A 234 -10.82 11.24 -4.67
CA ASP A 234 -11.50 11.62 -3.42
C ASP A 234 -12.99 11.94 -3.67
N PRO A 235 -13.91 11.57 -2.77
CA PRO A 235 -13.69 10.96 -1.44
C PRO A 235 -13.73 9.42 -1.45
N HIS A 236 -13.70 8.80 -2.63
CA HIS A 236 -13.98 7.39 -2.81
C HIS A 236 -12.75 6.52 -2.52
N PHE A 237 -11.56 7.01 -2.87
CA PHE A 237 -10.31 6.34 -2.54
C PHE A 237 -9.91 6.56 -1.08
N GLN A 238 -9.61 5.48 -0.39
CA GLN A 238 -9.08 5.48 0.98
C GLN A 238 -7.88 4.55 1.05
N LEU A 239 -6.84 5.03 1.72
CA LEU A 239 -5.61 4.31 1.97
C LEU A 239 -5.33 4.37 3.46
N SER A 240 -5.18 3.22 4.10
CA SER A 240 -4.91 3.14 5.54
C SER A 240 -3.94 2.01 5.86
N CYS A 241 -3.18 2.16 6.94
CA CYS A 241 -2.17 1.17 7.35
C CYS A 241 -2.83 -0.12 7.86
N GLY A 242 -2.68 -1.22 7.14
CA GLY A 242 -3.27 -2.54 7.38
C GLY A 242 -2.66 -3.34 8.53
N GLU A 243 -1.70 -2.77 9.24
CA GLU A 243 -0.99 -3.42 10.34
C GLU A 243 -1.62 -3.10 11.71
N CYS A 244 -1.56 -4.06 12.63
CA CYS A 244 -1.83 -3.83 14.05
C CYS A 244 -0.53 -3.62 14.83
N GLU A 245 -0.56 -2.75 15.84
CA GLU A 245 0.53 -2.57 16.81
C GLU A 245 0.28 -3.32 18.11
N SER A 246 -0.99 -3.52 18.46
CA SER A 246 -1.42 -4.22 19.68
C SER A 246 -2.77 -4.92 19.49
N ASP A 247 -3.13 -5.80 20.43
CA ASP A 247 -4.43 -6.49 20.42
C ASP A 247 -5.62 -5.51 20.46
N VAL A 248 -5.41 -4.27 20.93
CA VAL A 248 -6.43 -3.21 20.92
C VAL A 248 -6.86 -2.86 19.50
N ASP A 249 -5.94 -2.90 18.53
CA ASP A 249 -6.25 -2.65 17.13
C ASP A 249 -7.09 -3.77 16.52
N CYS A 250 -7.05 -4.98 17.11
CA CYS A 250 -7.82 -6.16 16.73
C CYS A 250 -9.09 -6.34 17.58
N SER A 251 -9.64 -5.22 18.07
CA SER A 251 -10.85 -5.18 18.91
C SER A 251 -10.72 -5.89 20.28
N TYR A 252 -9.49 -6.10 20.78
CA TYR A 252 -9.08 -6.63 22.10
C TYR A 252 -9.62 -8.02 22.51
N VAL A 253 -10.93 -8.23 22.43
CA VAL A 253 -11.62 -9.48 22.79
C VAL A 253 -11.85 -10.38 21.56
N ASN A 254 -11.80 -9.80 20.37
CA ASN A 254 -12.23 -10.45 19.14
C ASN A 254 -11.08 -10.99 18.28
N GLY A 255 -9.84 -10.69 18.66
CA GLY A 255 -8.66 -11.16 17.96
C GLY A 255 -7.37 -10.67 18.62
N ASN A 256 -6.27 -11.27 18.21
CA ASN A 256 -4.94 -10.95 18.70
C ASN A 256 -4.07 -10.42 17.55
N CYS A 257 -3.22 -9.45 17.86
CA CYS A 257 -2.24 -8.92 16.91
C CYS A 257 -1.02 -9.84 16.87
N THR A 258 -0.92 -10.67 15.83
CA THR A 258 0.20 -11.60 15.63
C THR A 258 0.97 -11.20 14.39
N GLU A 259 2.27 -10.92 14.52
CA GLU A 259 3.12 -10.49 13.40
C GLU A 259 2.55 -9.31 12.61
N LYS A 260 2.00 -8.31 13.32
CA LYS A 260 1.36 -7.10 12.75
C LYS A 260 0.09 -7.38 11.93
N THR A 261 -0.47 -8.58 12.00
CA THR A 261 -1.78 -8.91 11.39
C THR A 261 -2.76 -9.35 12.47
N CYS A 262 -4.01 -8.91 12.38
CA CYS A 262 -5.05 -9.37 13.29
C CYS A 262 -5.47 -10.81 12.96
N VAL A 263 -5.32 -11.70 13.93
CA VAL A 263 -5.85 -13.06 13.89
C VAL A 263 -7.16 -13.06 14.68
N CYS A 264 -8.27 -13.14 13.97
CA CYS A 264 -9.60 -13.08 14.58
C CYS A 264 -10.02 -14.40 15.21
N GLU A 265 -10.77 -14.30 16.30
CA GLU A 265 -11.46 -15.45 16.92
C GLU A 265 -12.50 -16.05 15.94
N PRO A 266 -12.85 -17.35 16.03
CA PRO A 266 -13.66 -18.05 15.02
C PRO A 266 -15.03 -17.45 14.70
N SER A 267 -15.56 -16.59 15.57
CA SER A 267 -16.84 -15.89 15.40
C SER A 267 -16.69 -14.44 14.93
N TRP A 268 -15.49 -14.01 14.56
CA TRP A 268 -15.19 -12.65 14.16
C TRP A 268 -14.42 -12.62 12.83
N THR A 269 -14.64 -11.56 12.07
CA THR A 269 -14.04 -11.28 10.78
C THR A 269 -13.86 -9.78 10.63
N GLY A 270 -13.38 -9.36 9.47
CA GLY A 270 -12.95 -7.99 9.21
C GLY A 270 -11.50 -7.78 9.63
N ARG A 271 -10.93 -6.71 9.08
CA ARG A 271 -9.51 -6.36 9.23
C ARG A 271 -9.04 -6.26 10.68
N ASN A 272 -9.87 -5.69 11.54
CA ASN A 272 -9.60 -5.44 12.95
C ASN A 272 -10.48 -6.34 13.84
N CYS A 273 -10.99 -7.44 13.30
CA CYS A 273 -11.92 -8.35 13.98
C CYS A 273 -13.17 -7.63 14.53
N GLN A 274 -13.61 -6.58 13.85
CA GLN A 274 -14.72 -5.74 14.27
C GLN A 274 -16.10 -6.32 13.90
N THR A 275 -16.15 -7.31 13.01
CA THR A 275 -17.40 -7.84 12.46
C THR A 275 -17.67 -9.24 13.00
N SER A 276 -18.78 -9.43 13.71
CA SER A 276 -19.18 -10.76 14.17
C SER A 276 -19.77 -11.58 13.02
N VAL A 277 -19.36 -12.84 12.91
CA VAL A 277 -19.88 -13.83 11.95
C VAL A 277 -21.16 -14.48 12.47
N ASN A 278 -21.43 -14.41 13.78
CA ASN A 278 -22.55 -15.10 14.44
C ASN A 278 -23.94 -14.43 14.24
N CYS A 279 -24.09 -13.56 13.24
CA CYS A 279 -25.43 -13.13 12.85
C CYS A 279 -26.18 -14.35 12.29
N SER A 280 -27.22 -14.80 12.98
CA SER A 280 -28.11 -15.88 12.51
C SER A 280 -29.14 -15.40 11.49
N THR A 281 -29.31 -14.08 11.37
CA THR A 281 -30.11 -13.43 10.34
C THR A 281 -29.44 -12.13 9.87
N LEU A 282 -29.33 -11.96 8.56
CA LEU A 282 -28.88 -10.73 7.92
C LEU A 282 -30.15 -10.11 7.34
N ASN A 283 -30.67 -9.09 8.01
CA ASN A 283 -31.82 -8.35 7.51
C ASN A 283 -31.32 -7.36 6.47
N SER A 284 -31.25 -7.79 5.21
CA SER A 284 -31.06 -6.87 4.10
C SER A 284 -32.42 -6.49 3.54
N GLU A 285 -32.80 -5.21 3.63
CA GLU A 285 -33.96 -4.67 2.91
C GLU A 285 -33.62 -4.54 1.42
N LEU A 286 -33.67 -5.67 0.72
CA LEU A 286 -33.43 -5.73 -0.72
C LEU A 286 -34.78 -5.63 -1.42
N SER A 287 -34.99 -4.53 -2.15
CA SER A 287 -36.12 -4.40 -3.08
C SER A 287 -35.62 -4.63 -4.49
N PHE A 288 -35.88 -5.83 -5.02
CA PHE A 288 -35.61 -6.15 -6.42
C PHE A 288 -36.86 -5.82 -7.25
N SER A 289 -36.75 -4.83 -8.13
CA SER A 289 -37.74 -4.61 -9.19
C SER A 289 -37.22 -5.26 -10.47
N ASN A 290 -38.10 -5.90 -11.25
CA ASN A 290 -37.77 -6.52 -12.53
C ASN A 290 -37.16 -5.47 -13.47
N GLY A 291 -35.83 -5.36 -13.51
CA GLY A 291 -35.08 -4.44 -14.37
C GLY A 291 -34.16 -3.43 -13.66
N GLY A 292 -34.02 -3.47 -12.33
CA GLY A 292 -33.03 -2.66 -11.61
C GLY A 292 -33.35 -2.44 -10.13
N VAL A 293 -32.33 -2.09 -9.34
CA VAL A 293 -32.48 -1.71 -7.92
C VAL A 293 -33.05 -0.30 -7.84
N THR A 294 -34.36 -0.18 -7.67
CA THR A 294 -35.03 1.09 -7.36
C THR A 294 -35.25 1.23 -5.86
N LYS A 295 -35.07 2.45 -5.33
CA LYS A 295 -35.31 2.79 -3.92
C LYS A 295 -36.68 2.28 -3.44
N THR A 296 -36.59 1.45 -2.41
CA THR A 296 -37.60 0.94 -1.46
C THR A 296 -39.06 1.35 -1.68
N SER A 297 -39.88 0.37 -2.08
CA SER A 297 -41.30 0.34 -1.71
C SER A 297 -41.41 -0.08 -0.23
N PRO A 298 -42.26 0.57 0.60
CA PRO A 298 -42.43 0.26 2.03
C PRO A 298 -42.99 -1.15 2.32
N ASN A 299 -43.33 -1.92 1.28
CA ASN A 299 -43.77 -3.32 1.38
C ASN A 299 -42.69 -4.32 0.90
N ALA A 300 -41.42 -3.93 0.85
CA ALA A 300 -40.33 -4.83 0.46
C ALA A 300 -40.29 -6.06 1.38
N SER A 301 -40.36 -7.24 0.77
CA SER A 301 -40.32 -8.51 1.48
C SER A 301 -38.95 -8.68 2.14
N LYS A 302 -38.91 -8.86 3.47
CA LYS A 302 -37.67 -9.18 4.19
C LYS A 302 -37.05 -10.45 3.58
N ALA A 303 -35.88 -10.29 2.97
CA ALA A 303 -35.10 -11.43 2.49
C ALA A 303 -34.34 -12.02 3.68
N PHE A 304 -34.64 -13.26 4.04
CA PHE A 304 -33.87 -14.00 5.03
C PHE A 304 -32.81 -14.83 4.28
N PHE A 305 -31.54 -14.55 4.55
CA PHE A 305 -30.42 -15.40 4.14
C PHE A 305 -30.24 -16.47 5.22
N HIS A 306 -30.09 -17.74 4.83
CA HIS A 306 -29.66 -18.79 5.74
C HIS A 306 -28.13 -18.70 5.86
N LEU A 307 -27.64 -18.44 7.08
CA LEU A 307 -26.27 -18.07 7.34
C LEU A 307 -25.46 -19.25 7.88
N GLU A 308 -25.51 -20.39 7.19
CA GLU A 308 -24.35 -21.28 7.21
C GLU A 308 -23.27 -20.61 6.35
N GLY A 309 -22.71 -19.53 6.90
CA GLY A 309 -21.73 -18.70 6.21
C GLY A 309 -20.46 -19.51 5.97
N ILE A 310 -20.05 -19.62 4.72
CA ILE A 310 -18.77 -20.23 4.38
C ILE A 310 -17.76 -19.09 4.36
N ALA A 311 -16.70 -19.21 5.14
CA ALA A 311 -15.56 -18.31 5.01
C ALA A 311 -14.79 -18.67 3.73
N TYR A 312 -14.79 -17.80 2.73
CA TYR A 312 -13.92 -17.92 1.55
C TYR A 312 -12.82 -16.86 1.64
N LYS A 313 -11.56 -17.29 1.74
CA LYS A 313 -10.39 -16.42 1.95
C LYS A 313 -10.60 -15.38 3.06
N GLU A 314 -11.04 -15.86 4.23
CA GLU A 314 -11.33 -15.07 5.44
C GLU A 314 -12.55 -14.13 5.33
N ARG A 315 -13.33 -14.23 4.26
CA ARG A 315 -14.51 -13.39 4.04
C ARG A 315 -15.77 -14.22 4.15
N PRO A 316 -16.81 -13.73 4.85
CA PRO A 316 -18.06 -14.46 4.92
C PRO A 316 -18.78 -14.42 3.56
N VAL A 317 -19.15 -15.60 3.08
CA VAL A 317 -20.03 -15.80 1.94
C VAL A 317 -21.36 -16.31 2.47
N PHE A 318 -22.40 -15.57 2.16
CA PHE A 318 -23.77 -15.88 2.49
C PHE A 318 -24.48 -16.30 1.22
N TYR A 319 -25.43 -17.22 1.33
CA TYR A 319 -26.24 -17.62 0.20
C TYR A 319 -27.69 -17.73 0.60
N ARG A 320 -28.59 -17.44 -0.34
CA ARG A 320 -30.01 -17.59 -0.15
C ARG A 320 -30.53 -18.71 -1.03
N TYR A 321 -31.19 -19.68 -0.41
CA TYR A 321 -31.97 -20.67 -1.11
C TYR A 321 -33.45 -20.29 -1.09
N THR A 322 -34.04 -20.14 -2.25
CA THR A 322 -35.50 -20.04 -2.39
C THR A 322 -35.94 -21.20 -3.26
N ARG A 323 -36.92 -22.01 -2.81
CA ARG A 323 -37.34 -23.26 -3.50
C ARG A 323 -37.59 -23.12 -5.01
N ASN A 324 -37.94 -21.91 -5.47
CA ASN A 324 -38.25 -21.60 -6.87
C ASN A 324 -37.47 -20.40 -7.44
N ALA A 325 -36.39 -19.93 -6.79
CA ALA A 325 -35.65 -18.75 -7.24
C ALA A 325 -34.15 -19.07 -7.43
N PRO A 326 -33.42 -18.25 -8.21
CA PRO A 326 -31.97 -18.38 -8.32
C PRO A 326 -31.28 -18.34 -6.95
N ILE A 327 -30.17 -19.09 -6.81
CA ILE A 327 -29.28 -18.91 -5.66
C ILE A 327 -28.70 -17.51 -5.78
N GLU A 328 -28.92 -16.71 -4.76
CA GLU A 328 -28.28 -15.41 -4.60
C GLU A 328 -27.10 -15.63 -3.67
N ILE A 329 -25.89 -15.33 -4.15
CA ILE A 329 -24.69 -15.39 -3.33
C ILE A 329 -24.33 -13.98 -2.92
N LEU A 330 -24.35 -13.71 -1.62
CA LEU A 330 -23.96 -12.46 -1.02
C LEU A 330 -22.59 -12.66 -0.37
N PHE A 331 -21.51 -12.22 -1.02
CA PHE A 331 -20.17 -12.34 -0.43
C PHE A 331 -19.65 -10.99 0.05
N TYR A 332 -19.06 -10.98 1.23
CA TYR A 332 -18.41 -9.78 1.77
C TYR A 332 -17.03 -9.59 1.13
N SER A 333 -16.71 -8.36 0.74
CA SER A 333 -15.42 -7.94 0.20
C SER A 333 -14.96 -6.70 0.93
N HIS A 334 -14.24 -6.89 2.04
CA HIS A 334 -13.60 -5.86 2.88
C HIS A 334 -14.55 -4.85 3.54
N ASP A 335 -15.29 -4.08 2.75
CA ASP A 335 -16.23 -3.04 3.18
C ASP A 335 -17.65 -3.24 2.62
N ARG A 336 -17.85 -4.19 1.69
CA ARG A 336 -19.12 -4.35 0.95
C ARG A 336 -19.61 -5.76 0.89
N PHE A 337 -20.90 -5.92 0.68
CA PHE A 337 -21.47 -7.16 0.21
C PHE A 337 -21.76 -7.07 -1.29
N ASN A 338 -21.34 -8.09 -2.03
CA ASN A 338 -21.61 -8.24 -3.45
C ASN A 338 -22.65 -9.34 -3.64
N ILE A 339 -23.67 -9.08 -4.45
CA ILE A 339 -24.68 -10.08 -4.81
C ILE A 339 -24.36 -10.63 -6.20
N ILE A 340 -24.27 -11.95 -6.31
CA ILE A 340 -24.23 -12.68 -7.57
C ILE A 340 -25.56 -13.41 -7.76
N GLU A 341 -26.27 -13.11 -8.84
CA GLU A 341 -27.46 -13.86 -9.25
C GLU A 341 -27.10 -15.10 -10.09
N ARG A 342 -27.80 -16.22 -9.87
CA ARG A 342 -27.59 -17.51 -10.60
C ARG A 342 -27.59 -17.44 -12.12
N LYS A 343 -28.28 -16.48 -12.74
CA LYS A 343 -28.20 -16.30 -14.22
C LYS A 343 -26.77 -15.99 -14.65
N GLY A 344 -26.01 -15.33 -13.78
CA GLY A 344 -24.58 -15.06 -13.93
C GLY A 344 -23.66 -16.24 -13.59
N LEU A 345 -24.17 -17.44 -13.29
CA LEU A 345 -23.37 -18.60 -12.90
C LEU A 345 -23.28 -19.67 -14.00
N GLY A 346 -24.14 -19.61 -15.02
CA GLY A 346 -24.23 -20.65 -16.07
C GLY A 346 -24.69 -22.03 -15.57
N ILE A 347 -25.14 -22.16 -14.31
CA ILE A 347 -25.55 -23.43 -13.70
C ILE A 347 -27.03 -23.72 -14.00
N ASN A 348 -27.27 -24.59 -15.00
CA ASN A 348 -28.61 -24.90 -15.52
C ASN A 348 -29.37 -26.02 -14.78
N THR A 349 -28.82 -26.57 -13.69
CA THR A 349 -29.42 -27.70 -12.95
C THR A 349 -30.13 -27.25 -11.68
N THR A 350 -31.36 -27.71 -11.46
CA THR A 350 -32.10 -27.63 -10.19
C THR A 350 -31.35 -28.40 -9.11
N LEU A 351 -30.37 -27.74 -8.48
CA LEU A 351 -29.51 -28.30 -7.44
C LEU A 351 -30.10 -28.04 -6.05
N GLY A 352 -30.38 -29.11 -5.32
CA GLY A 352 -30.35 -29.07 -3.86
C GLY A 352 -28.89 -29.16 -3.42
N VAL A 353 -28.46 -28.27 -2.54
CA VAL A 353 -27.06 -28.14 -2.11
C VAL A 353 -26.67 -29.38 -1.30
N GLN A 354 -25.75 -30.20 -1.84
CA GLN A 354 -24.95 -31.16 -1.08
C GLN A 354 -23.53 -30.59 -0.89
N ASP A 355 -22.72 -31.11 0.03
CA ASP A 355 -21.33 -30.66 0.29
C ASP A 355 -20.46 -30.55 -0.99
N LYS A 356 -20.76 -31.39 -2.00
CA LYS A 356 -20.12 -31.37 -3.33
C LYS A 356 -20.35 -30.07 -4.12
N ASP A 357 -21.39 -29.31 -3.79
CA ASP A 357 -21.73 -28.06 -4.45
C ASP A 357 -20.99 -26.86 -3.85
N LEU A 358 -20.55 -26.98 -2.59
CA LEU A 358 -19.69 -25.99 -1.94
C LEU A 358 -18.28 -25.99 -2.54
N GLU A 359 -17.78 -27.16 -2.92
CA GLU A 359 -16.50 -27.31 -3.59
C GLU A 359 -16.54 -26.69 -5.01
N LYS A 360 -17.66 -26.83 -5.73
CA LYS A 360 -17.88 -26.14 -7.01
C LYS A 360 -18.04 -24.63 -6.85
N LEU A 361 -18.65 -24.16 -5.77
CA LEU A 361 -18.75 -22.73 -5.44
C LEU A 361 -17.36 -22.15 -5.14
N ARG A 362 -16.52 -22.92 -4.43
CA ARG A 362 -15.13 -22.56 -4.15
C ARG A 362 -14.29 -22.53 -5.43
N GLU A 363 -14.38 -23.58 -6.25
CA GLU A 363 -13.79 -23.65 -7.59
C GLU A 363 -14.28 -22.49 -8.46
N TYR A 364 -15.56 -22.13 -8.38
CA TYR A 364 -16.14 -20.98 -9.08
C TYR A 364 -15.57 -19.65 -8.60
N PHE A 365 -15.41 -19.42 -7.30
CA PHE A 365 -14.78 -18.19 -6.79
C PHE A 365 -13.30 -18.10 -7.16
N ASP A 366 -12.58 -19.22 -7.11
CA ASP A 366 -11.21 -19.33 -7.60
C ASP A 366 -11.15 -19.06 -9.12
N THR A 367 -12.15 -19.51 -9.87
CA THR A 367 -12.29 -19.31 -11.32
C THR A 367 -12.72 -17.89 -11.71
N ILE A 368 -13.64 -17.22 -11.02
CA ILE A 368 -13.94 -15.79 -11.27
C ILE A 368 -12.67 -14.97 -11.08
N HIS A 369 -11.95 -15.18 -9.97
CA HIS A 369 -10.74 -14.42 -9.69
C HIS A 369 -9.67 -14.65 -10.75
N SER A 370 -9.62 -15.83 -11.37
CA SER A 370 -8.70 -16.11 -12.49
C SER A 370 -9.24 -15.68 -13.87
N VAL A 371 -10.55 -15.69 -14.11
CA VAL A 371 -11.20 -15.34 -15.39
C VAL A 371 -11.39 -13.83 -15.55
N VAL A 372 -11.48 -13.05 -14.47
CA VAL A 372 -11.31 -11.58 -14.56
C VAL A 372 -9.89 -11.22 -15.06
N VAL A 373 -8.93 -12.16 -14.96
CA VAL A 373 -7.53 -12.00 -15.41
C VAL A 373 -7.26 -12.70 -16.76
N ASP A 374 -8.11 -13.63 -17.21
CA ASP A 374 -7.92 -14.35 -18.48
C ASP A 374 -9.12 -14.18 -19.43
N SER A 375 -8.92 -13.34 -20.45
CA SER A 375 -9.92 -12.93 -21.43
C SER A 375 -10.36 -14.08 -22.34
N LYS A 376 -11.27 -14.94 -21.87
CA LYS A 376 -12.15 -15.76 -22.73
C LYS A 376 -13.57 -15.82 -22.19
N LYS A 377 -14.38 -14.88 -22.68
CA LYS A 377 -15.82 -14.93 -22.94
C LYS A 377 -16.65 -15.74 -21.93
N VAL A 378 -16.95 -15.12 -20.81
CA VAL A 378 -18.19 -15.39 -20.09
C VAL A 378 -18.79 -14.06 -19.66
N GLU A 379 -19.86 -13.65 -20.33
CA GLU A 379 -20.60 -12.42 -20.01
C GLU A 379 -21.50 -12.69 -18.81
N PHE A 380 -21.20 -12.06 -17.68
CA PHE A 380 -22.07 -12.08 -16.52
C PHE A 380 -22.31 -10.65 -16.02
N TYR A 381 -23.59 -10.29 -15.93
CA TYR A 381 -24.05 -9.02 -15.43
C TYR A 381 -24.03 -9.05 -13.90
N VAL A 382 -23.19 -8.23 -13.27
CA VAL A 382 -23.38 -7.86 -11.86
C VAL A 382 -24.56 -6.89 -11.83
N ASN A 383 -25.75 -7.41 -11.52
CA ASN A 383 -26.99 -6.65 -11.69
C ASN A 383 -27.17 -5.50 -10.68
N SER A 384 -26.40 -5.44 -9.59
CA SER A 384 -26.55 -4.37 -8.58
C SER A 384 -25.47 -4.33 -7.49
N TYR A 385 -25.16 -3.12 -7.03
CA TYR A 385 -24.38 -2.84 -5.81
C TYR A 385 -25.30 -2.44 -4.66
N LEU A 386 -24.94 -2.78 -3.41
CA LEU A 386 -25.68 -2.40 -2.22
C LEU A 386 -24.97 -1.31 -1.44
N ASP A 387 -25.62 -0.15 -1.33
CA ASP A 387 -25.16 0.99 -0.56
C ASP A 387 -25.83 0.97 0.82
N PHE A 388 -25.10 0.54 1.86
CA PHE A 388 -25.62 0.50 3.23
C PHE A 388 -25.49 1.89 3.88
N ASN A 389 -26.46 2.77 3.63
CA ASN A 389 -26.57 4.02 4.38
C ASN A 389 -27.13 3.75 5.79
N ASN A 390 -26.26 3.72 6.81
CA ASN A 390 -26.47 4.04 8.23
C ASN A 390 -27.69 3.49 9.01
N THR A 391 -28.37 2.44 8.57
CA THR A 391 -29.31 1.71 9.44
C THR A 391 -29.14 0.20 9.34
N LEU A 392 -28.00 -0.29 9.83
CA LEU A 392 -27.92 -1.63 10.40
C LEU A 392 -28.31 -1.51 11.87
N THR A 393 -29.57 -1.85 12.20
CA THR A 393 -29.89 -2.26 13.58
C THR A 393 -29.43 -3.70 13.72
N PHE A 394 -28.32 -3.89 14.45
CA PHE A 394 -27.80 -5.18 14.87
C PHE A 394 -28.68 -5.81 15.95
#